data_AF-A0A1V6AC59-F1
#
_entry.id   AF-A0A1V6AC59-F1
#
_cell.length_a   1.000
_cell.length_b   1.000
_cell.length_c   1.000
_cell.angle_alpha   90.00
_cell.angle_beta   90.00
_cell.angle_gamma   90.00
#
_symmetry.space_group_name_H-M   'P 1'
#
loop_
_entity.id
_entity.type
_entity.pdbx_description
1 polymer ?
#
loop_
_entity_poly.entity_id
_entity_poly.type
_entity_poly.pdbx_seq_one_letter_code
_entity_poly.pdbx_strand_id
1 'polypeptide(L)'
;MKNNMNKALCFKFVMLTVFIAIFAVSHLRASELASVLETKLMIPMNSGVTVKWVVPPANFNEPLSKNLINSLQFSVDNQGSPWIGVEERKLINPVKGVVMELSEPFKNFMHNSSGAMMFSTPTTMGFIGLASEIKDLNGDFPVVPYQPLCDLPSFYSKIYKGLNNSVYIVSEEQKKNVVYLLKPQKDSYGKNEGLKGFVKIFEHSKPINSVAGGEGKCFIALDNRIIELNDSGSSAFIQDVYKEKINDLAYANNGGVFFTTDTGVGYHSRNKSFKFLETKKAKISFDGKNLYVLFPENMGIIAIENAIKLSEQIFSLNAKLFD
;
A
#
# COMPACT_ATOMS: atom_id res chain seq x y z
N MET A 1 -45.39 43.05 3.17
CA MET A 1 -44.78 41.70 3.27
C MET A 1 -44.44 41.03 1.94
N LYS A 2 -45.13 41.28 0.81
CA LYS A 2 -44.81 40.66 -0.50
C LYS A 2 -43.43 41.02 -1.10
N ASN A 3 -42.86 42.18 -0.77
CA ASN A 3 -41.62 42.67 -1.40
C ASN A 3 -40.31 42.02 -0.89
N ASN A 4 -40.33 41.40 0.30
CA ASN A 4 -39.14 40.74 0.87
C ASN A 4 -39.00 39.28 0.41
N MET A 5 -40.10 38.66 -0.05
CA MET A 5 -40.10 37.27 -0.49
C MET A 5 -39.43 37.10 -1.87
N ASN A 6 -39.59 38.07 -2.77
CA ASN A 6 -38.96 38.06 -4.10
C ASN A 6 -37.45 38.31 -4.04
N LYS A 7 -36.96 39.12 -3.08
CA LYS A 7 -35.52 39.33 -2.89
C LYS A 7 -34.81 38.09 -2.33
N ALA A 8 -35.45 37.36 -1.41
CA ALA A 8 -34.91 36.12 -0.86
C ALA A 8 -34.84 35.00 -1.92
N LEU A 9 -35.81 34.95 -2.84
CA LEU A 9 -35.83 33.96 -3.93
C LEU A 9 -34.75 34.26 -4.99
N CYS A 10 -34.56 35.54 -5.35
CA CYS A 10 -33.49 35.99 -6.26
C CYS A 10 -32.10 35.73 -5.67
N PHE A 11 -31.91 35.97 -4.37
CA PHE A 11 -30.63 35.74 -3.70
C PHE A 11 -30.25 34.25 -3.64
N LYS A 12 -31.23 33.36 -3.45
CA LYS A 12 -31.02 31.90 -3.48
C LYS A 12 -30.65 31.39 -4.88
N PHE A 13 -31.24 31.94 -5.94
CA PHE A 13 -30.88 31.58 -7.32
C PHE A 13 -29.48 32.06 -7.71
N VAL A 14 -29.10 33.29 -7.33
CA VAL A 14 -27.74 33.81 -7.58
C VAL A 14 -26.70 32.99 -6.82
N MET A 15 -26.94 32.65 -5.56
CA MET A 15 -26.03 31.80 -4.79
C MET A 15 -25.88 30.38 -5.38
N LEU A 16 -26.97 29.75 -5.84
CA LEU A 16 -26.91 28.43 -6.46
C LEU A 16 -26.14 28.46 -7.80
N THR A 17 -26.30 29.53 -8.58
CA THR A 17 -25.60 29.69 -9.87
C THR A 17 -24.11 29.98 -9.67
N VAL A 18 -23.74 30.74 -8.63
CA VAL A 18 -22.35 30.96 -8.23
C VAL A 18 -21.72 29.67 -7.70
N PHE A 19 -22.46 28.85 -6.94
CA PHE A 19 -21.98 27.56 -6.46
C PHE A 19 -21.71 26.57 -7.61
N ILE A 20 -22.60 26.50 -8.60
CA ILE A 20 -22.43 25.66 -9.79
C ILE A 20 -21.26 26.17 -10.66
N ALA A 21 -21.09 27.49 -10.80
CA ALA A 21 -19.97 28.05 -11.55
C ALA A 21 -18.61 27.79 -10.87
N ILE A 22 -18.54 27.84 -9.53
CA ILE A 22 -17.31 27.51 -8.79
C ILE A 22 -16.96 26.01 -8.92
N PHE A 23 -17.97 25.13 -8.91
CA PHE A 23 -17.78 23.69 -9.11
C PHE A 23 -17.48 23.30 -10.58
N ALA A 24 -18.04 24.03 -11.56
CA ALA A 24 -17.74 23.80 -12.98
C ALA A 24 -16.32 24.26 -13.36
N VAL A 25 -15.82 25.35 -12.77
CA VAL A 25 -14.46 25.86 -13.03
C VAL A 25 -13.39 24.99 -12.35
N SER A 26 -13.71 24.32 -11.25
CA SER A 26 -12.79 23.37 -10.60
C SER A 26 -12.64 22.04 -11.36
N HIS A 27 -13.61 21.66 -12.19
CA HIS A 27 -13.45 20.55 -13.16
C HIS A 27 -12.75 20.97 -14.46
N LEU A 28 -12.68 22.27 -14.78
CA LEU A 28 -12.11 22.80 -16.03
C LEU A 28 -10.64 23.23 -15.93
N ARG A 29 -10.01 23.09 -14.75
CA ARG A 29 -8.54 22.95 -14.72
C ARG A 29 -8.19 21.52 -15.08
N ALA A 30 -8.30 21.22 -16.38
CA ALA A 30 -7.42 20.24 -16.97
C ALA A 30 -6.00 20.73 -16.71
N SER A 31 -5.41 20.26 -15.61
CA SER A 31 -3.97 20.30 -15.42
C SER A 31 -3.35 19.81 -16.73
N GLU A 32 -2.34 20.50 -17.27
CA GLU A 32 -1.46 19.89 -18.27
C GLU A 32 -1.19 18.47 -17.79
N LEU A 33 -1.66 17.47 -18.54
CA LEU A 33 -1.57 16.08 -18.14
C LEU A 33 -0.09 15.75 -17.96
N ALA A 34 0.35 15.68 -16.70
CA ALA A 34 1.70 15.27 -16.39
C ALA A 34 1.92 13.88 -16.98
N SER A 35 3.10 13.65 -17.55
CA SER A 35 3.46 12.35 -18.09
C SER A 35 4.32 11.60 -17.09
N VAL A 36 4.07 10.31 -16.92
CA VAL A 36 5.01 9.42 -16.21
C VAL A 36 6.03 8.97 -17.23
N LEU A 37 7.17 9.66 -17.26
CA LEU A 37 8.24 9.39 -18.22
C LEU A 37 8.88 8.01 -17.97
N GLU A 38 9.48 7.43 -19.02
CA GLU A 38 10.21 6.16 -18.97
C GLU A 38 9.42 4.98 -18.40
N THR A 39 8.09 5.03 -18.50
CA THR A 39 7.20 3.99 -17.98
C THR A 39 6.64 3.14 -19.12
N LYS A 40 6.78 1.82 -19.01
CA LYS A 40 6.18 0.87 -19.97
C LYS A 40 5.36 -0.17 -19.24
N LEU A 41 4.13 -0.38 -19.70
CA LEU A 41 3.21 -1.35 -19.14
C LEU A 41 2.87 -2.42 -20.19
N MET A 42 3.14 -3.68 -19.85
CA MET A 42 2.85 -4.84 -20.67
C MET A 42 1.60 -5.55 -20.13
N ILE A 43 0.53 -5.55 -20.92
CA ILE A 43 -0.73 -6.21 -20.57
C ILE A 43 -1.10 -7.17 -21.69
N PRO A 44 -1.37 -8.46 -21.41
CA PRO A 44 -1.84 -9.38 -22.42
C PRO A 44 -3.17 -8.91 -23.03
N MET A 45 -3.26 -9.00 -24.35
CA MET A 45 -4.52 -8.75 -25.06
C MET A 45 -5.61 -9.71 -24.55
N ASN A 46 -6.83 -9.20 -24.40
CA ASN A 46 -7.99 -9.98 -23.94
C ASN A 46 -7.83 -10.58 -22.53
N SER A 47 -7.03 -9.93 -21.67
CA SER A 47 -6.87 -10.33 -20.27
C SER A 47 -8.02 -9.98 -19.35
N GLY A 48 -8.89 -9.06 -19.76
CA GLY A 48 -9.85 -8.46 -18.85
C GLY A 48 -9.17 -7.69 -17.70
N VAL A 49 -7.88 -7.38 -17.86
CA VAL A 49 -7.13 -6.44 -17.04
C VAL A 49 -7.32 -5.05 -17.63
N THR A 50 -7.73 -4.11 -16.81
CA THR A 50 -7.91 -2.71 -17.17
C THR A 50 -7.00 -1.85 -16.29
N VAL A 51 -6.60 -0.69 -16.83
CA VAL A 51 -5.75 0.26 -16.11
C VAL A 51 -6.44 1.60 -16.08
N LYS A 52 -6.50 2.20 -14.91
CA LYS A 52 -7.03 3.55 -14.74
C LYS A 52 -6.17 4.35 -13.79
N TRP A 53 -6.13 5.65 -14.03
CA TRP A 53 -5.64 6.60 -13.03
C TRP A 53 -6.63 6.66 -11.87
N VAL A 54 -6.13 6.41 -10.67
CA VAL A 54 -6.82 6.71 -9.40
C VAL A 54 -6.49 8.14 -8.98
N VAL A 55 -5.21 8.50 -9.13
CA VAL A 55 -4.71 9.86 -8.93
C VAL A 55 -3.88 10.19 -10.18
N PRO A 56 -4.31 11.14 -11.03
CA PRO A 56 -3.50 11.58 -12.14
C PRO A 56 -2.13 12.09 -11.65
N PRO A 57 -1.06 11.88 -12.42
CA PRO A 57 0.26 12.40 -12.05
C PRO A 57 0.23 13.93 -11.94
N ALA A 58 0.98 14.47 -11.00
CA ALA A 58 1.15 15.90 -10.81
C ALA A 58 2.42 16.41 -11.51
N ASN A 59 2.35 17.61 -12.07
CA ASN A 59 3.53 18.37 -12.49
C ASN A 59 4.04 19.18 -11.30
N PHE A 60 5.22 18.82 -10.79
CA PHE A 60 5.91 19.63 -9.79
C PHE A 60 6.85 20.62 -10.48
N ASN A 61 6.86 21.87 -10.01
CA ASN A 61 7.78 22.90 -10.51
C ASN A 61 9.24 22.51 -10.26
N GLU A 62 9.50 21.77 -9.18
CA GLU A 62 10.80 21.20 -8.84
C GLU A 62 10.66 19.69 -8.62
N PRO A 63 11.61 18.88 -9.08
CA PRO A 63 11.60 17.45 -8.82
C PRO A 63 11.58 17.15 -7.31
N LEU A 64 10.77 16.16 -6.91
CA LEU A 64 10.76 15.70 -5.52
C LEU A 64 12.15 15.19 -5.12
N SER A 65 12.58 15.52 -3.90
CA SER A 65 13.91 15.11 -3.43
C SER A 65 14.03 13.59 -3.36
N LYS A 66 15.23 13.05 -3.61
CA LYS A 66 15.49 11.60 -3.53
C LYS A 66 15.18 11.04 -2.13
N ASN A 67 15.43 11.83 -1.09
CA ASN A 67 15.15 11.45 0.30
C ASN A 67 13.65 11.30 0.53
N LEU A 68 12.84 12.23 0.03
CA LEU A 68 11.39 12.15 0.09
C LEU A 68 10.88 10.92 -0.67
N ILE A 69 11.28 10.73 -1.92
CA ILE A 69 10.87 9.58 -2.76
C ILE A 69 11.15 8.25 -2.04
N ASN A 70 12.32 8.13 -1.40
CA ASN A 70 12.71 6.91 -0.70
C ASN A 70 11.92 6.71 0.61
N SER A 71 11.54 7.78 1.31
CA SER A 71 10.82 7.73 2.59
C SER A 71 9.31 7.58 2.46
N LEU A 72 8.74 7.83 1.27
CA LEU A 72 7.32 7.65 1.02
C LEU A 72 6.85 6.24 1.41
N GLN A 73 5.65 6.14 1.94
CA GLN A 73 4.99 4.88 2.25
C GLN A 73 3.64 4.85 1.56
N PHE A 74 3.16 3.65 1.22
CA PHE A 74 1.96 3.52 0.41
C PHE A 74 1.12 2.33 0.87
N SER A 75 -0.18 2.57 1.01
CA SER A 75 -1.15 1.52 1.29
C SER A 75 -2.53 1.95 0.78
N VAL A 76 -3.40 0.98 0.54
CA VAL A 76 -4.76 1.22 0.03
C VAL A 76 -5.76 0.60 1.00
N ASP A 77 -6.81 1.36 1.33
CA ASP A 77 -7.88 0.87 2.20
C ASP A 77 -8.80 -0.14 1.49
N ASN A 78 -9.73 -0.74 2.22
CA ASN A 78 -10.66 -1.74 1.68
C ASN A 78 -11.66 -1.18 0.64
N GLN A 79 -11.72 0.14 0.45
CA GLN A 79 -12.52 0.80 -0.57
C GLN A 79 -11.70 1.19 -1.82
N GLY A 80 -10.43 0.80 -1.88
CA GLY A 80 -9.56 1.17 -2.98
C GLY A 80 -9.05 2.62 -2.89
N SER A 81 -9.17 3.28 -1.73
CA SER A 81 -8.67 4.64 -1.57
C SER A 81 -7.20 4.63 -1.15
N PRO A 82 -6.31 5.32 -1.89
CA PRO A 82 -4.89 5.34 -1.60
C PRO A 82 -4.56 6.25 -0.41
N TRP A 83 -3.60 5.81 0.39
CA TRP A 83 -2.99 6.57 1.46
C TRP A 83 -1.48 6.60 1.27
N ILE A 84 -0.89 7.77 1.45
CA ILE A 84 0.54 8.03 1.31
C ILE A 84 1.08 8.57 2.62
N GLY A 85 2.10 7.93 3.16
CA GLY A 85 2.82 8.37 4.35
C GLY A 85 4.04 9.19 3.94
N VAL A 86 4.25 10.33 4.61
CA VAL A 86 5.30 11.31 4.32
C VAL A 86 5.95 11.76 5.63
N GLU A 87 7.29 11.94 5.62
CA GLU A 87 8.03 12.56 6.74
C GLU A 87 7.78 11.91 8.12
N GLU A 88 7.55 10.59 8.15
CA GLU A 88 7.29 9.80 9.37
C GLU A 88 6.06 10.23 10.20
N ARG A 89 5.25 11.21 9.78
CA ARG A 89 4.08 11.68 10.56
C ARG A 89 2.86 12.04 9.71
N LYS A 90 3.08 12.52 8.49
CA LYS A 90 2.01 13.00 7.61
C LYS A 90 1.38 11.85 6.85
N LEU A 91 0.06 11.90 6.73
CA LEU A 91 -0.75 10.97 5.95
C LEU A 91 -1.60 11.77 4.99
N ILE A 92 -1.57 11.35 3.73
CA ILE A 92 -2.27 12.01 2.63
C ILE A 92 -3.19 10.98 1.98
N ASN A 93 -4.48 11.29 1.89
CA ASN A 93 -5.41 10.61 1.00
C ASN A 93 -5.83 11.58 -0.12
N PRO A 94 -5.21 11.51 -1.30
CA PRO A 94 -5.47 12.45 -2.39
C PRO A 94 -6.88 12.32 -2.97
N VAL A 95 -7.50 11.13 -2.90
CA VAL A 95 -8.85 10.89 -3.42
C VAL A 95 -9.91 11.46 -2.48
N LYS A 96 -9.71 11.32 -1.17
CA LYS A 96 -10.60 11.85 -0.13
C LYS A 96 -10.34 13.32 0.20
N GLY A 97 -9.27 13.92 -0.36
CA GLY A 97 -8.85 15.29 -0.02
C GLY A 97 -8.42 15.46 1.43
N VAL A 98 -7.92 14.39 2.06
CA VAL A 98 -7.53 14.39 3.48
C VAL A 98 -6.02 14.52 3.60
N VAL A 99 -5.57 15.45 4.44
CA VAL A 99 -4.20 15.52 4.93
C VAL A 99 -4.28 15.60 6.46
N MET A 100 -3.50 14.78 7.15
CA MET A 100 -3.46 14.74 8.60
C MET A 100 -2.08 14.35 9.11
N GLU A 101 -1.81 14.65 10.37
CA GLU A 101 -0.59 14.24 11.06
C GLU A 101 -0.91 13.29 12.20
N LEU A 102 -0.14 12.22 12.34
CA LEU A 102 -0.22 11.36 13.51
C LEU A 102 0.46 12.05 14.70
N SER A 103 -0.10 11.91 15.90
CA SER A 103 0.46 12.48 17.13
C SER A 103 1.86 11.94 17.45
N GLU A 104 2.18 10.75 16.95
CA GLU A 104 3.47 10.06 17.09
C GLU A 104 4.13 9.81 15.72
N PRO A 105 5.47 9.80 15.62
CA PRO A 105 6.15 9.38 14.41
C PRO A 105 6.03 7.86 14.18
N PHE A 106 5.81 7.46 12.93
CA PHE A 106 5.70 6.07 12.49
C PHE A 106 6.83 5.67 11.55
N LYS A 107 7.31 4.43 11.68
CA LYS A 107 8.31 3.82 10.80
C LYS A 107 7.70 3.18 9.58
N ASN A 108 6.53 2.58 9.73
CA ASN A 108 5.68 2.30 8.60
C ASN A 108 4.19 2.24 8.95
N PHE A 109 3.31 2.26 7.94
CA PHE A 109 1.90 1.94 8.11
C PHE A 109 1.41 0.97 7.04
N MET A 110 0.28 0.31 7.30
CA MET A 110 -0.40 -0.57 6.34
C MET A 110 -1.89 -0.67 6.67
N HIS A 111 -2.71 -0.99 5.67
CA HIS A 111 -4.08 -1.45 5.89
C HIS A 111 -4.11 -2.97 5.99
N ASN A 112 -4.68 -3.50 7.08
CA ASN A 112 -4.88 -4.94 7.22
C ASN A 112 -6.00 -5.44 6.27
N SER A 113 -6.29 -6.74 6.25
CA SER A 113 -7.36 -7.28 5.40
C SER A 113 -8.78 -6.82 5.78
N SER A 114 -9.01 -6.33 7.01
CA SER A 114 -10.30 -5.71 7.39
C SER A 114 -10.40 -4.24 6.95
N GLY A 115 -9.32 -3.65 6.44
CA GLY A 115 -9.24 -2.25 6.05
C GLY A 115 -8.87 -1.29 7.19
N ALA A 116 -8.52 -1.80 8.37
CA ALA A 116 -8.03 -0.97 9.46
C ALA A 116 -6.59 -0.51 9.15
N MET A 117 -6.34 0.78 9.32
CA MET A 117 -5.01 1.37 9.20
C MET A 117 -4.21 1.12 10.49
N MET A 118 -3.06 0.48 10.35
CA MET A 118 -2.16 0.14 11.44
C MET A 118 -0.81 0.82 11.22
N PHE A 119 -0.17 1.19 12.31
CA PHE A 119 1.11 1.88 12.34
C PHE A 119 2.12 1.09 13.17
N SER A 120 3.37 1.14 12.76
CA SER A 120 4.52 0.85 13.62
C SER A 120 5.17 2.16 14.03
N THR A 121 5.38 2.33 15.33
CA THR A 121 6.22 3.39 15.90
C THR A 121 7.59 2.77 16.24
N PRO A 122 8.56 3.51 16.82
CA PRO A 122 9.81 2.92 17.25
C PRO A 122 9.67 1.72 18.19
N THR A 123 8.62 1.65 19.01
CA THR A 123 8.47 0.62 20.06
C THR A 123 7.13 -0.09 20.07
N THR A 124 6.08 0.47 19.47
CA THR A 124 4.71 -0.07 19.55
C THR A 124 4.05 -0.17 18.19
N MET A 125 3.10 -1.09 18.06
CA MET A 125 2.14 -1.14 16.97
C MET A 125 0.80 -0.61 17.45
N GLY A 126 0.09 0.15 16.63
CA GLY A 126 -1.17 0.78 17.01
C GLY A 126 -2.00 1.27 15.84
N PHE A 127 -3.01 2.08 16.14
CA PHE A 127 -3.96 2.64 15.18
C PHE A 127 -4.30 4.09 15.54
N ILE A 128 -5.07 4.77 14.70
CA ILE A 128 -5.59 6.11 15.04
C ILE A 128 -6.70 5.96 16.07
N GLY A 129 -6.49 6.49 17.26
CA GLY A 129 -7.46 6.43 18.36
C GLY A 129 -8.75 7.20 18.06
N LEU A 130 -9.82 6.83 18.76
CA LEU A 130 -11.08 7.59 18.72
C LEU A 130 -10.84 8.94 19.39
N ALA A 131 -10.87 10.03 18.62
CA ALA A 131 -10.60 11.35 19.15
C ALA A 131 -11.84 11.92 19.87
N SER A 132 -11.73 12.14 21.18
CA SER A 132 -12.47 13.21 21.86
C SER A 132 -11.79 14.58 21.67
N GLU A 133 -10.52 14.61 21.22
CA GLU A 133 -9.73 15.82 21.03
C GLU A 133 -8.88 15.70 19.75
N ILE A 134 -9.42 16.11 18.61
CA ILE A 134 -8.57 16.54 17.47
C ILE A 134 -7.91 17.83 17.94
N LYS A 135 -6.60 17.81 18.13
CA LYS A 135 -5.88 19.01 18.57
C LYS A 135 -5.51 19.82 17.35
N ASP A 136 -6.07 21.02 17.27
CA ASP A 136 -5.66 22.03 16.30
C ASP A 136 -4.36 22.66 16.83
N LEU A 137 -3.24 21.95 16.63
CA LEU A 137 -1.93 22.33 17.17
C LEU A 137 -1.25 23.37 16.28
N ASN A 138 -1.82 24.57 16.10
CA ASN A 138 -1.17 25.72 15.43
C ASN A 138 -0.43 25.40 14.10
N GLY A 139 -0.77 24.29 13.45
CA GLY A 139 -0.06 23.70 12.32
C GLY A 139 -1.00 23.59 11.14
N ASP A 140 -0.45 23.41 9.94
CA ASP A 140 -1.21 23.46 8.70
C ASP A 140 -2.24 22.30 8.56
N PHE A 141 -2.14 21.25 9.37
CA PHE A 141 -2.94 20.02 9.25
C PHE A 141 -3.47 19.50 10.61
N PRO A 142 -4.64 18.84 10.63
CA PRO A 142 -5.19 18.25 11.85
C PRO A 142 -4.30 17.13 12.39
N VAL A 143 -4.06 17.15 13.70
CA VAL A 143 -3.29 16.11 14.40
C VAL A 143 -4.24 15.07 14.99
N VAL A 144 -4.12 13.82 14.54
CA VAL A 144 -4.93 12.68 14.99
C VAL A 144 -4.18 11.87 16.06
N PRO A 145 -4.87 11.41 17.13
CA PRO A 145 -4.22 10.70 18.22
C PRO A 145 -3.80 9.30 17.80
N TYR A 146 -2.56 8.92 18.12
CA TYR A 146 -2.11 7.53 18.06
C TYR A 146 -2.54 6.77 19.31
N GLN A 147 -3.11 5.58 19.13
CA GLN A 147 -3.45 4.67 20.20
C GLN A 147 -2.62 3.38 20.06
N PRO A 148 -1.69 3.09 20.99
CA PRO A 148 -0.93 1.85 20.96
C PRO A 148 -1.84 0.64 21.20
N LEU A 149 -1.57 -0.45 20.49
CA LEU A 149 -2.24 -1.74 20.63
C LEU A 149 -1.36 -2.75 21.39
N CYS A 150 -0.08 -2.83 21.03
CA CYS A 150 0.90 -3.69 21.70
C CYS A 150 2.33 -3.21 21.45
N ASP A 151 3.27 -3.69 22.26
CA ASP A 151 4.70 -3.49 22.01
C ASP A 151 5.17 -4.29 20.79
N LEU A 152 6.17 -3.77 20.10
CA LEU A 152 6.85 -4.47 19.00
C LEU A 152 7.97 -5.37 19.55
N PRO A 153 8.30 -6.50 18.89
CA PRO A 153 9.35 -7.41 19.35
C PRO A 153 10.75 -6.76 19.49
N SER A 154 11.01 -5.69 18.73
CA SER A 154 12.26 -4.93 18.80
C SER A 154 12.04 -3.49 18.34
N PHE A 155 13.00 -2.61 18.65
CA PHE A 155 13.00 -1.24 18.18
C PHE A 155 12.97 -1.16 16.64
N TYR A 156 12.22 -0.19 16.12
CA TYR A 156 12.12 0.10 14.69
C TYR A 156 11.64 -1.06 13.82
N SER A 157 10.84 -1.97 14.40
CA SER A 157 10.22 -3.06 13.64
C SER A 157 9.25 -2.52 12.60
N LYS A 158 9.17 -3.17 11.44
CA LYS A 158 8.23 -2.85 10.37
C LYS A 158 7.09 -3.85 10.31
N ILE A 159 5.88 -3.39 10.03
CA ILE A 159 4.68 -4.23 9.90
C ILE A 159 4.29 -4.43 8.44
N TYR A 160 3.82 -5.61 8.06
CA TYR A 160 3.38 -5.92 6.71
C TYR A 160 2.04 -6.64 6.76
N LYS A 161 1.22 -6.40 5.72
CA LYS A 161 -0.11 -6.99 5.59
C LYS A 161 0.00 -8.49 5.33
N GLY A 162 -0.72 -9.27 6.11
CA GLY A 162 -1.09 -10.65 5.78
C GLY A 162 -2.60 -10.80 5.56
N LEU A 163 -3.03 -11.94 5.01
CA LEU A 163 -4.45 -12.26 4.89
C LEU A 163 -5.09 -12.62 6.23
N ASN A 164 -6.42 -12.60 6.30
CA ASN A 164 -7.21 -13.03 7.46
C ASN A 164 -6.81 -12.34 8.77
N ASN A 165 -6.58 -11.03 8.68
CA ASN A 165 -6.17 -10.14 9.76
C ASN A 165 -4.84 -10.56 10.42
N SER A 166 -3.98 -11.25 9.67
CA SER A 166 -2.61 -11.47 10.08
C SER A 166 -1.72 -10.26 9.77
N VAL A 167 -0.72 -10.09 10.62
CA VAL A 167 0.31 -9.05 10.50
C VAL A 167 1.65 -9.74 10.58
N TYR A 168 2.50 -9.49 9.59
CA TYR A 168 3.90 -9.87 9.64
C TYR A 168 4.70 -8.71 10.22
N ILE A 169 5.70 -9.01 11.04
CA ILE A 169 6.57 -8.01 11.65
C ILE A 169 8.01 -8.38 11.32
N VAL A 170 8.77 -7.45 10.77
CA VAL A 170 10.21 -7.59 10.53
C VAL A 170 10.96 -6.77 11.57
N SER A 171 11.85 -7.44 12.30
CA SER A 171 12.61 -6.89 13.42
C SER A 171 14.08 -7.23 13.28
N GLU A 172 14.97 -6.43 13.87
CA GLU A 172 16.38 -6.78 14.01
C GLU A 172 16.70 -7.21 15.44
N GLU A 173 17.18 -8.45 15.62
CA GLU A 173 17.56 -9.04 16.89
C GLU A 173 18.97 -9.59 16.81
N GLN A 174 19.88 -9.14 17.68
CA GLN A 174 21.24 -9.68 17.77
C GLN A 174 21.96 -9.73 16.40
N LYS A 175 21.80 -8.69 15.57
CA LYS A 175 22.32 -8.60 14.19
C LYS A 175 21.72 -9.60 13.19
N LYS A 176 20.58 -10.21 13.52
CA LYS A 176 19.76 -11.00 12.59
C LYS A 176 18.45 -10.28 12.32
N ASN A 177 17.96 -10.43 11.10
CA ASN A 177 16.62 -10.00 10.70
C ASN A 177 15.65 -11.15 10.98
N VAL A 178 14.58 -10.87 11.71
CA VAL A 178 13.61 -11.85 12.19
C VAL A 178 12.23 -11.48 11.67
N VAL A 179 11.48 -12.48 11.20
CA VAL A 179 10.08 -12.33 10.84
C VAL A 179 9.22 -12.97 11.93
N TYR A 180 8.32 -12.16 12.46
CA TYR A 180 7.25 -12.56 13.36
C TYR A 180 5.91 -12.56 12.64
N LEU A 181 5.03 -13.47 13.06
CA LEU A 181 3.64 -13.54 12.62
C LEU A 181 2.73 -13.32 13.83
N LEU A 182 1.86 -12.33 13.71
CA LEU A 182 0.75 -12.08 14.61
C LEU A 182 -0.55 -12.43 13.86
N LYS A 183 -1.30 -13.43 14.33
CA LYS A 183 -2.57 -13.83 13.71
C LYS A 183 -3.62 -14.17 14.76
N PRO A 184 -4.93 -13.97 14.47
CA PRO A 184 -6.00 -14.51 15.31
C PRO A 184 -5.85 -16.02 15.46
N GLN A 185 -6.07 -16.54 16.67
CA GLN A 185 -6.10 -17.99 16.91
C GLN A 185 -7.54 -18.43 17.18
N LYS A 186 -7.89 -19.64 16.75
CA LYS A 186 -9.16 -20.27 17.15
C LYS A 186 -8.89 -21.16 18.36
N ASP A 187 -9.78 -21.17 19.33
CA ASP A 187 -9.79 -22.11 20.43
C ASP A 187 -10.12 -23.54 19.94
N SER A 188 -10.01 -24.51 20.84
CA SER A 188 -10.30 -25.93 20.56
C SER A 188 -11.76 -26.19 20.13
N TYR A 189 -12.65 -25.22 20.30
CA TYR A 189 -14.06 -25.27 19.91
C TYR A 189 -14.36 -24.39 18.67
N GLY A 190 -13.33 -23.86 18.00
CA GLY A 190 -13.47 -23.04 16.80
C GLY A 190 -13.90 -21.59 17.05
N LYS A 191 -14.02 -21.12 18.30
CA LYS A 191 -14.27 -19.72 18.61
C LYS A 191 -12.95 -18.94 18.55
N ASN A 192 -13.00 -17.68 18.12
CA ASN A 192 -11.81 -16.85 18.04
C ASN A 192 -11.28 -16.57 19.46
N GLU A 193 -10.17 -17.19 19.82
CA GLU A 193 -9.33 -16.74 20.91
C GLU A 193 -8.59 -15.47 20.46
N GLY A 194 -8.36 -14.54 21.38
CA GLY A 194 -7.62 -13.31 21.08
C GLY A 194 -6.20 -13.57 20.54
N LEU A 195 -5.46 -12.50 20.29
CA LEU A 195 -4.08 -12.58 19.81
C LEU A 195 -3.18 -13.21 20.90
N LYS A 196 -2.57 -14.38 20.64
CA LYS A 196 -1.65 -15.05 21.59
C LYS A 196 -0.21 -14.50 21.61
N GLY A 197 0.08 -13.48 20.81
CA GLY A 197 1.42 -12.86 20.71
C GLY A 197 2.16 -13.20 19.42
N PHE A 198 3.42 -12.74 19.34
CA PHE A 198 4.25 -12.85 18.16
C PHE A 198 4.89 -14.24 18.04
N VAL A 199 4.69 -14.91 16.90
CA VAL A 199 5.33 -16.20 16.59
C VAL A 199 6.50 -15.95 15.64
N LYS A 200 7.72 -16.30 16.04
CA LYS A 200 8.89 -16.27 15.16
C LYS A 200 8.74 -17.33 14.08
N ILE A 201 8.79 -16.93 12.81
CA ILE A 201 8.62 -17.85 11.66
C ILE A 201 9.85 -17.91 10.75
N PHE A 202 10.76 -16.95 10.84
CA PHE A 202 11.97 -16.90 10.02
C PHE A 202 13.05 -16.04 10.67
N GLU A 203 14.31 -16.38 10.44
CA GLU A 203 15.45 -15.54 10.77
C GLU A 203 16.55 -15.65 9.72
N HIS A 204 17.26 -14.55 9.48
CA HIS A 204 18.38 -14.52 8.55
C HIS A 204 19.36 -13.40 8.85
N SER A 205 20.63 -13.55 8.47
CA SER A 205 21.66 -12.51 8.66
C SER A 205 21.52 -11.33 7.69
N LYS A 206 21.07 -11.58 6.46
CA LYS A 206 20.80 -10.55 5.45
C LYS A 206 19.52 -9.74 5.75
N PRO A 207 19.45 -8.46 5.31
CA PRO A 207 18.28 -7.61 5.48
C PRO A 207 17.01 -8.17 4.82
N ILE A 208 15.90 -8.12 5.55
CA ILE A 208 14.57 -8.46 5.03
C ILE A 208 13.89 -7.18 4.60
N ASN A 209 13.58 -7.09 3.31
CA ASN A 209 13.05 -5.88 2.69
C ASN A 209 11.53 -5.76 2.86
N SER A 210 10.81 -6.86 2.65
CA SER A 210 9.35 -6.92 2.71
C SER A 210 8.90 -8.37 2.91
N VAL A 211 7.69 -8.53 3.44
CA VAL A 211 7.07 -9.83 3.70
C VAL A 211 5.61 -9.75 3.28
N ALA A 212 5.11 -10.77 2.60
CA ALA A 212 3.70 -10.88 2.26
C ALA A 212 3.25 -12.34 2.31
N GLY A 213 2.04 -12.61 2.77
CA GLY A 213 1.56 -13.98 2.86
C GLY A 213 0.10 -14.11 3.30
N GLY A 214 -0.34 -15.35 3.28
CA GLY A 214 -1.70 -15.78 3.62
C GLY A 214 -1.74 -17.31 3.70
N GLU A 215 -2.81 -17.83 4.32
CA GLU A 215 -3.12 -19.27 4.53
C GLU A 215 -2.11 -20.25 3.90
N GLY A 216 -1.21 -20.84 4.71
CA GLY A 216 -0.27 -21.83 4.20
C GLY A 216 1.08 -21.31 3.78
N LYS A 217 1.19 -20.03 3.41
CA LYS A 217 2.34 -19.49 2.68
C LYS A 217 2.79 -18.11 3.15
N CYS A 218 4.10 -17.94 3.22
CA CYS A 218 4.74 -16.66 3.47
C CYS A 218 5.87 -16.43 2.46
N PHE A 219 5.91 -15.25 1.87
CA PHE A 219 6.96 -14.82 0.95
C PHE A 219 7.80 -13.74 1.61
N ILE A 220 9.12 -13.91 1.55
CA ILE A 220 10.09 -13.03 2.18
C ILE A 220 11.03 -12.49 1.10
N ALA A 221 11.08 -11.17 0.95
CA ALA A 221 12.05 -10.49 0.11
C ALA A 221 13.36 -10.32 0.88
N LEU A 222 14.39 -11.04 0.46
CA LEU A 222 15.72 -11.03 1.04
C LEU A 222 16.70 -10.52 -0.01
N ASP A 223 17.06 -9.24 0.06
CA ASP A 223 17.89 -8.58 -0.96
C ASP A 223 17.27 -8.72 -2.36
N ASN A 224 17.87 -9.49 -3.28
CA ASN A 224 17.38 -9.74 -4.64
C ASN A 224 16.64 -11.08 -4.80
N ARG A 225 16.30 -11.75 -3.69
CA ARG A 225 15.67 -13.07 -3.65
C ARG A 225 14.28 -13.00 -3.04
N ILE A 226 13.42 -13.92 -3.46
CA ILE A 226 12.15 -14.20 -2.81
C ILE A 226 12.23 -15.63 -2.26
N ILE A 227 11.94 -15.78 -0.96
CA ILE A 227 11.89 -17.06 -0.26
C ILE A 227 10.43 -17.38 0.03
N GLU A 228 9.98 -18.58 -0.34
CA GLU A 228 8.67 -19.11 0.04
C GLU A 228 8.81 -20.04 1.26
N LEU A 229 8.08 -19.73 2.32
CA LEU A 229 7.91 -20.57 3.50
C LEU A 229 6.51 -21.18 3.50
N ASN A 230 6.43 -22.45 3.89
CA ASN A 230 5.15 -23.12 4.15
C ASN A 230 4.76 -22.99 5.63
N ASP A 231 3.54 -23.38 6.00
CA ASP A 231 3.03 -23.37 7.38
C ASP A 231 3.95 -24.06 8.42
N SER A 232 4.79 -25.01 7.99
CA SER A 232 5.77 -25.68 8.85
C SER A 232 7.01 -24.84 9.18
N GLY A 233 7.12 -23.62 8.64
CA GLY A 233 8.31 -22.76 8.75
C GLY A 233 9.51 -23.26 7.93
N SER A 234 9.36 -24.38 7.22
CA SER A 234 10.39 -24.90 6.33
C SER A 234 10.45 -24.04 5.05
N SER A 235 11.66 -23.61 4.67
CA SER A 235 11.87 -22.96 3.38
C SER A 235 11.64 -23.96 2.26
N ALA A 236 10.60 -23.71 1.46
CA ALA A 236 10.22 -24.59 0.37
C ALA A 236 10.94 -24.24 -0.94
N PHE A 237 11.33 -22.97 -1.09
CA PHE A 237 11.89 -22.50 -2.36
C PHE A 237 12.68 -21.20 -2.20
N ILE A 238 13.87 -21.15 -2.82
CA ILE A 238 14.70 -19.94 -2.97
C ILE A 238 14.93 -19.78 -4.46
N GLN A 239 14.53 -18.66 -5.04
CA GLN A 239 14.88 -18.34 -6.42
C GLN A 239 15.70 -17.05 -6.46
N ASP A 240 16.84 -17.08 -7.14
CA ASP A 240 17.59 -15.90 -7.56
C ASP A 240 16.83 -15.26 -8.72
N VAL A 241 15.74 -14.55 -8.39
CA VAL A 241 14.78 -14.12 -9.40
C VAL A 241 15.27 -12.90 -10.18
N TYR A 242 16.04 -12.01 -9.54
CA TYR A 242 16.36 -10.69 -10.12
C TYR A 242 17.80 -10.27 -9.86
N LYS A 243 18.35 -9.45 -10.77
CA LYS A 243 19.64 -8.77 -10.58
C LYS A 243 19.54 -7.59 -9.61
N GLU A 244 18.33 -7.10 -9.37
CA GLU A 244 18.04 -5.95 -8.52
C GLU A 244 17.42 -6.39 -7.19
N LYS A 245 17.61 -5.55 -6.18
CA LYS A 245 16.97 -5.67 -4.88
C LYS A 245 15.43 -5.64 -5.03
N ILE A 246 14.75 -6.53 -4.32
CA ILE A 246 13.30 -6.54 -4.18
C ILE A 246 12.92 -5.59 -3.04
N ASN A 247 12.17 -4.55 -3.36
CA ASN A 247 11.85 -3.48 -2.42
C ASN A 247 10.56 -3.74 -1.63
N ASP A 248 9.56 -4.34 -2.28
CA ASP A 248 8.26 -4.60 -1.67
C ASP A 248 7.59 -5.86 -2.23
N LEU A 249 6.67 -6.43 -1.46
CA LEU A 249 5.88 -7.62 -1.80
C LEU A 249 4.40 -7.38 -1.48
N ALA A 250 3.50 -7.86 -2.35
CA ALA A 250 2.07 -7.90 -2.08
C ALA A 250 1.49 -9.27 -2.47
N TYR A 251 0.87 -9.97 -1.51
CA TYR A 251 0.36 -11.32 -1.72
C TYR A 251 -0.85 -11.34 -2.65
N ALA A 252 -0.81 -12.17 -3.70
CA ALA A 252 -1.80 -12.18 -4.77
C ALA A 252 -2.94 -13.18 -4.56
N ASN A 253 -3.00 -13.86 -3.41
CA ASN A 253 -4.06 -14.81 -2.99
C ASN A 253 -4.24 -16.04 -3.89
N ASN A 254 -3.44 -16.19 -4.95
CA ASN A 254 -3.43 -17.32 -5.87
C ASN A 254 -2.13 -18.17 -5.72
N GLY A 255 -1.40 -17.97 -4.61
CA GLY A 255 -0.14 -18.66 -4.36
C GLY A 255 1.10 -17.98 -4.94
N GLY A 256 1.02 -16.73 -5.41
CA GLY A 256 2.16 -15.90 -5.75
C GLY A 256 2.14 -14.51 -5.11
N VAL A 257 3.08 -13.67 -5.52
CA VAL A 257 3.25 -12.30 -5.02
C VAL A 257 3.53 -11.33 -6.16
N PHE A 258 2.97 -10.13 -6.06
CA PHE A 258 3.50 -8.97 -6.77
C PHE A 258 4.73 -8.47 -6.04
N PHE A 259 5.70 -7.94 -6.77
CA PHE A 259 6.92 -7.39 -6.21
C PHE A 259 7.34 -6.10 -6.91
N THR A 260 8.17 -5.30 -6.25
CA THR A 260 8.84 -4.12 -6.83
C THR A 260 10.36 -4.25 -6.79
N THR A 261 11.04 -3.66 -7.76
CA THR A 261 12.48 -3.35 -7.71
C THR A 261 12.67 -1.85 -7.92
N ASP A 262 13.92 -1.38 -8.03
CA ASP A 262 14.20 0.02 -8.35
C ASP A 262 13.72 0.42 -9.76
N THR A 263 13.52 -0.55 -10.66
CA THR A 263 13.19 -0.32 -12.08
C THR A 263 11.87 -0.92 -12.55
N GLY A 264 11.09 -1.55 -11.67
CA GLY A 264 9.78 -2.01 -12.11
C GLY A 264 8.93 -2.75 -11.08
N VAL A 265 7.76 -3.18 -11.56
CA VAL A 265 6.79 -4.02 -10.86
C VAL A 265 6.60 -5.31 -11.64
N GLY A 266 6.51 -6.42 -10.92
CA GLY A 266 6.31 -7.73 -11.51
C GLY A 266 5.52 -8.68 -10.63
N TYR A 267 5.46 -9.92 -11.08
CA TYR A 267 4.81 -11.03 -10.39
C TYR A 267 5.76 -12.22 -10.28
N HIS A 268 5.72 -12.90 -9.15
CA HIS A 268 6.51 -14.07 -8.83
C HIS A 268 5.62 -15.20 -8.27
N SER A 269 5.92 -16.43 -8.69
CA SER A 269 5.36 -17.67 -8.17
C SER A 269 6.39 -18.79 -8.30
N ARG A 270 6.14 -19.95 -7.67
CA ARG A 270 7.05 -21.11 -7.65
C ARG A 270 7.70 -21.46 -8.98
N ASN A 271 6.99 -21.35 -10.08
CA ASN A 271 7.48 -21.82 -11.38
C ASN A 271 7.86 -20.69 -12.34
N LYS A 272 7.45 -19.45 -12.06
CA LYS A 272 7.48 -18.38 -13.07
C LYS A 272 7.58 -17.02 -12.40
N SER A 273 8.35 -16.14 -13.04
CA SER A 273 8.52 -14.76 -12.61
C SER A 273 8.70 -13.83 -13.80
N PHE A 274 8.08 -12.65 -13.77
CA PHE A 274 8.16 -11.67 -14.86
C PHE A 274 7.93 -10.25 -14.35
N LYS A 275 8.50 -9.25 -15.04
CA LYS A 275 8.15 -7.84 -14.86
C LYS A 275 7.12 -7.46 -15.93
N PHE A 276 6.09 -6.72 -15.54
CA PHE A 276 5.07 -6.24 -16.49
C PHE A 276 4.98 -4.71 -16.51
N LEU A 277 5.61 -4.02 -15.57
CA LEU A 277 5.68 -2.56 -15.53
C LEU A 277 7.14 -2.14 -15.32
N GLU A 278 7.73 -1.48 -16.31
CA GLU A 278 9.01 -0.78 -16.18
C GLU A 278 8.71 0.62 -15.64
N THR A 279 9.27 0.97 -14.47
CA THR A 279 9.08 2.27 -13.81
C THR A 279 10.07 2.44 -12.66
N LYS A 280 10.45 3.66 -12.32
CA LYS A 280 11.39 3.92 -11.23
C LYS A 280 10.71 3.87 -9.86
N LYS A 281 11.31 3.14 -8.92
CA LYS A 281 11.03 3.15 -7.47
C LYS A 281 9.54 3.04 -7.09
N ALA A 282 8.74 2.33 -7.89
CA ALA A 282 7.32 2.21 -7.62
C ALA A 282 7.04 1.57 -6.25
N LYS A 283 5.91 1.96 -5.65
CA LYS A 283 5.37 1.34 -4.44
C LYS A 283 4.04 0.70 -4.76
N ILE A 284 3.75 -0.45 -4.16
CA ILE A 284 2.57 -1.23 -4.51
C ILE A 284 1.66 -1.48 -3.32
N SER A 285 0.38 -1.67 -3.60
CA SER A 285 -0.56 -2.22 -2.63
C SER A 285 -1.58 -3.08 -3.36
N PHE A 286 -2.01 -4.18 -2.74
CA PHE A 286 -2.98 -5.10 -3.32
C PHE A 286 -4.18 -5.27 -2.38
N ASP A 287 -5.37 -5.04 -2.91
CA ASP A 287 -6.62 -5.13 -2.16
C ASP A 287 -7.26 -6.53 -2.19
N GLY A 288 -6.65 -7.48 -2.92
CA GLY A 288 -7.21 -8.82 -3.18
C GLY A 288 -7.72 -9.00 -4.62
N LYS A 289 -7.93 -7.90 -5.35
CA LYS A 289 -8.42 -7.91 -6.74
C LYS A 289 -7.60 -6.99 -7.65
N ASN A 290 -7.30 -5.79 -7.19
CA ASN A 290 -6.63 -4.73 -7.94
C ASN A 290 -5.25 -4.45 -7.33
N LEU A 291 -4.27 -4.28 -8.21
CA LEU A 291 -2.93 -3.84 -7.84
C LEU A 291 -2.84 -2.33 -8.05
N TYR A 292 -2.54 -1.60 -6.98
CA TYR A 292 -2.31 -0.17 -7.02
C TYR A 292 -0.81 0.07 -7.10
N VAL A 293 -0.41 1.00 -7.95
CA VAL A 293 0.98 1.38 -8.15
C VAL A 293 1.10 2.88 -7.97
N LEU A 294 1.84 3.30 -6.95
CA LEU A 294 2.27 4.69 -6.76
C LEU A 294 3.56 4.92 -7.55
N PHE A 295 3.59 6.01 -8.30
CA PHE A 295 4.75 6.58 -8.99
C PHE A 295 5.31 7.73 -8.14
N PRO A 296 6.35 7.51 -7.32
CA PRO A 296 6.79 8.52 -6.36
C PRO A 296 7.21 9.86 -6.95
N GLU A 297 7.77 9.87 -8.16
CA GLU A 297 8.33 11.09 -8.78
C GLU A 297 7.28 12.15 -9.12
N ASN A 298 6.04 11.73 -9.37
CA ASN A 298 4.92 12.61 -9.74
C ASN A 298 3.65 12.36 -8.90
N MET A 299 3.75 11.52 -7.87
CA MET A 299 2.65 11.14 -6.97
C MET A 299 1.43 10.54 -7.67
N GLY A 300 1.55 10.16 -8.95
CA GLY A 300 0.50 9.51 -9.70
C GLY A 300 0.23 8.10 -9.17
N ILE A 301 -1.02 7.68 -9.21
CA ILE A 301 -1.43 6.34 -8.77
C ILE A 301 -2.32 5.71 -9.83
N ILE A 302 -1.94 4.55 -10.32
CA ILE A 302 -2.82 3.70 -11.15
C ILE A 302 -3.41 2.57 -10.32
N ALA A 303 -4.60 2.13 -10.72
CA ALA A 303 -5.13 0.83 -10.38
C ALA A 303 -5.07 -0.06 -11.63
N ILE A 304 -4.43 -1.22 -11.48
CA ILE A 304 -4.47 -2.33 -12.42
C ILE A 304 -5.56 -3.27 -11.92
N GLU A 305 -6.72 -3.21 -12.54
CA GLU A 305 -7.90 -3.95 -12.12
C GLU A 305 -7.83 -5.41 -12.57
N ASN A 306 -8.32 -6.32 -11.72
CA ASN A 306 -8.23 -7.77 -11.93
C ASN A 306 -6.78 -8.25 -12.14
N ALA A 307 -5.82 -7.66 -11.40
CA ALA A 307 -4.39 -7.88 -11.62
C ALA A 307 -3.95 -9.35 -11.53
N ILE A 308 -4.68 -10.19 -10.79
CA ILE A 308 -4.43 -11.65 -10.73
C ILE A 308 -4.43 -12.28 -12.13
N LYS A 309 -5.28 -11.80 -13.04
CA LYS A 309 -5.37 -12.32 -14.43
C LYS A 309 -4.10 -12.08 -15.24
N LEU A 310 -3.25 -11.12 -14.86
CA LEU A 310 -1.94 -10.94 -15.49
C LEU A 310 -1.10 -12.20 -15.35
N SER A 311 -1.13 -12.82 -14.16
CA SER A 311 -0.44 -14.07 -13.90
C SER A 311 -1.00 -15.17 -14.82
N GLU A 312 -2.31 -15.44 -14.76
CA GLU A 312 -2.98 -16.50 -15.52
C GLU A 312 -2.69 -16.45 -17.03
N GLN A 313 -2.73 -15.27 -17.63
CA GLN A 313 -2.62 -15.13 -19.09
C GLN A 313 -1.20 -15.04 -19.64
N ILE A 314 -0.29 -14.35 -18.96
CA ILE A 314 1.14 -14.35 -19.35
C ILE A 314 1.67 -15.80 -19.30
N PHE A 315 1.11 -16.62 -18.41
CA PHE A 315 1.43 -18.04 -18.33
C PHE A 315 0.92 -18.87 -19.51
N SER A 316 -0.18 -18.47 -20.16
CA SER A 316 -0.74 -19.15 -21.34
C SER A 316 0.03 -18.84 -22.63
N LEU A 317 0.56 -17.62 -22.76
CA LEU A 317 1.38 -17.20 -23.91
C LEU A 317 2.71 -17.94 -23.98
N ASN A 318 3.34 -18.19 -22.83
CA ASN A 318 4.57 -18.97 -22.78
C ASN A 318 4.36 -20.47 -23.03
N ALA A 319 3.16 -21.03 -22.86
CA ALA A 319 2.91 -22.44 -23.19
C ALA A 319 2.78 -22.66 -24.70
N LYS A 320 2.11 -21.73 -25.40
CA LYS A 320 1.89 -21.80 -26.86
C LYS A 320 3.12 -21.51 -27.73
N LEU A 321 4.20 -21.00 -27.16
CA LEU A 321 5.46 -20.75 -27.89
C LEU A 321 6.40 -21.97 -27.89
N PHE A 322 6.05 -23.03 -27.15
CA PHE A 322 6.83 -24.27 -27.06
C PHE A 322 6.02 -25.53 -27.46
N ASP A 323 4.84 -25.33 -28.06
CA ASP A 323 4.08 -26.33 -28.83
C ASP A 323 4.13 -25.94 -30.32
#